data_AF-A0A961ZYA7-F1
#
_entry.id   AF-A0A961ZYA7-F1
#
_cell.length_a   1.000
_cell.length_b   1.000
_cell.length_c   1.000
_cell.angle_alpha   90.00
_cell.angle_beta   90.00
_cell.angle_gamma   90.00
#
_symmetry.space_group_name_H-M   'P 1'
#
loop_
_entity.id
_entity.type
_entity.pdbx_description
1 polymer ?
#
loop_
_entity_poly.entity_id
_entity_poly.type
_entity_poly.pdbx_seq_one_letter_code
_entity_poly.pdbx_strand_id
1 'polypeptide(L)'
;MSTSHVERQNLTVRMSIRRFTWLTNAFSKKFDSQVNAISLYFVFYNWMRLHKSLQVTPAMEAGLTDKLMTFEDLLVLMDAVAPKTGRPRKNQEIKSASENT
;
A
#
# COMPACT_ATOMS: atom_id res chain seq x y z
N MET A 1 1.79 0.02 26.76
CA MET A 1 1.51 -0.88 25.62
C MET A 1 1.95 -2.28 25.99
N SER A 2 1.06 -3.27 25.90
CA SER A 2 1.39 -4.69 26.11
C SER A 2 1.60 -5.39 24.77
N THR A 3 2.38 -6.48 24.74
CA THR A 3 2.70 -7.27 23.54
C THR A 3 1.46 -7.72 22.77
N SER A 4 0.35 -7.96 23.49
CA SER A 4 -0.95 -8.31 22.92
C SER A 4 -1.48 -7.30 21.89
N HIS A 5 -1.18 -6.01 22.06
CA HIS A 5 -1.61 -4.96 21.14
C HIS A 5 -0.87 -5.08 19.79
N VAL A 6 0.43 -5.38 19.85
CA VAL A 6 1.28 -5.59 18.66
C VAL A 6 0.88 -6.87 17.95
N GLU A 7 0.62 -7.95 18.68
CA GLU A 7 0.15 -9.22 18.11
C GLU A 7 -1.20 -9.08 17.39
N ARG A 8 -2.13 -8.30 17.97
CA ARG A 8 -3.43 -8.01 17.34
C ARG A 8 -3.27 -7.21 16.04
N GLN A 9 -2.37 -6.23 16.03
CA GLN A 9 -2.04 -5.48 14.81
C GLN A 9 -1.46 -6.41 13.75
N ASN A 10 -0.51 -7.27 14.12
CA ASN A 10 0.11 -8.23 13.22
C ASN A 10 -0.91 -9.20 12.60
N LEU A 11 -1.86 -9.70 13.38
CA LEU A 11 -2.95 -10.52 12.86
C LEU A 11 -3.81 -9.74 11.85
N THR A 12 -4.17 -8.50 12.19
CA THR A 12 -5.02 -7.65 11.34
C THR A 12 -4.37 -7.36 10.00
N VAL A 13 -3.07 -7.05 10.00
CA VAL A 13 -2.26 -6.81 8.79
C VAL A 13 -2.22 -8.06 7.92
N ARG A 14 -1.97 -9.25 8.51
CA ARG A 14 -1.90 -10.53 7.78
C ARG A 14 -3.24 -10.93 7.16
N MET A 15 -4.35 -10.68 7.85
CA MET A 15 -5.69 -10.97 7.34
C MET A 15 -6.13 -9.99 6.26
N SER A 16 -5.75 -8.72 6.38
CA SER A 16 -6.14 -7.67 5.43
C SER A 16 -5.30 -7.68 4.15
N ILE A 17 -4.04 -8.12 4.24
CA ILE A 17 -3.11 -8.16 3.11
C ILE A 17 -2.60 -9.59 2.93
N ARG A 18 -3.15 -10.29 1.92
CA ARG A 18 -2.74 -11.65 1.54
C ARG A 18 -1.25 -11.78 1.23
N ARG A 19 -0.58 -10.68 0.84
CA ARG A 19 0.86 -10.62 0.52
C ARG A 19 1.77 -11.03 1.69
N PHE A 20 1.28 -11.03 2.94
CA PHE A 20 2.02 -11.46 4.13
C PHE A 20 1.77 -12.90 4.56
N THR A 21 0.88 -13.62 3.86
CA THR A 21 0.36 -14.91 4.29
C THR A 21 0.57 -16.02 3.27
N TRP A 22 1.65 -15.99 2.45
CA TRP A 22 2.39 -17.16 1.88
C TRP A 22 2.99 -16.92 0.47
N LEU A 23 3.86 -17.86 0.04
CA LEU A 23 4.39 -18.07 -1.31
C LEU A 23 3.32 -18.54 -2.33
N THR A 24 2.28 -17.74 -2.57
CA THR A 24 1.24 -18.04 -3.59
C THR A 24 0.95 -16.81 -4.47
N ASN A 25 -0.09 -16.85 -5.31
CA ASN A 25 -0.44 -15.84 -6.34
C ASN A 25 -0.40 -14.35 -5.89
N ALA A 26 -0.53 -14.06 -4.60
CA ALA A 26 -0.46 -12.69 -4.09
C ALA A 26 0.96 -12.26 -3.64
N PHE A 27 2.02 -12.97 -4.03
CA PHE A 27 3.39 -12.64 -3.64
C PHE A 27 3.98 -11.48 -4.48
N SER A 28 4.64 -10.55 -3.80
CA SER A 28 5.40 -9.47 -4.44
C SER A 28 6.81 -9.96 -4.78
N LYS A 29 7.16 -10.00 -6.08
CA LYS A 29 8.54 -10.35 -6.51
C LYS A 29 9.58 -9.32 -6.09
N LYS A 30 9.19 -8.04 -6.04
CA LYS A 30 10.04 -6.91 -5.63
C LYS A 30 9.65 -6.45 -4.23
N PHE A 31 10.65 -6.12 -3.42
CA PHE A 31 10.44 -5.56 -2.08
C PHE A 31 9.67 -4.23 -2.14
N ASP A 32 10.00 -3.34 -3.08
CA ASP A 32 9.33 -2.05 -3.23
C ASP A 32 7.82 -2.19 -3.45
N SER A 33 7.39 -3.21 -4.17
CA SER A 33 5.96 -3.49 -4.37
C SER A 33 5.26 -3.91 -3.07
N GLN A 34 5.96 -4.60 -2.18
CA GLN A 34 5.47 -4.93 -0.86
C GLN A 34 5.34 -3.67 0.01
N VAL A 35 6.35 -2.79 -0.02
CA VAL A 35 6.33 -1.51 0.71
C VAL A 35 5.16 -0.64 0.25
N ASN A 36 4.94 -0.53 -1.06
CA ASN A 36 3.81 0.24 -1.62
C ASN A 36 2.45 -0.31 -1.16
N ALA A 37 2.29 -1.64 -1.12
CA ALA A 37 1.08 -2.28 -0.64
C ALA A 37 0.80 -1.99 0.85
N ILE A 38 1.85 -2.02 1.67
CA ILE A 38 1.78 -1.74 3.11
C ILE A 38 1.42 -0.26 3.34
N SER A 39 2.06 0.65 2.59
CA SER A 39 1.78 2.08 2.66
C SER A 39 0.30 2.35 2.37
N LEU A 40 -0.25 1.76 1.30
CA LEU A 40 -1.65 1.92 0.94
C LEU A 40 -2.60 1.40 2.04
N TYR A 41 -2.26 0.26 2.64
CA TYR A 41 -3.04 -0.31 3.72
C TYR A 41 -3.06 0.58 4.97
N PHE A 42 -1.92 1.12 5.38
CA PHE A 42 -1.87 1.99 6.57
C PHE A 42 -2.66 3.27 6.36
N VAL A 43 -2.62 3.85 5.15
CA VAL A 43 -3.45 5.01 4.84
C VAL A 43 -4.94 4.65 4.94
N PHE A 44 -5.34 3.53 4.32
CA PHE A 44 -6.72 3.06 4.38
C PHE A 44 -7.19 2.79 5.81
N TYR A 45 -6.40 2.07 6.60
CA TYR A 45 -6.79 1.66 7.95
C TYR A 45 -6.92 2.84 8.92
N ASN A 46 -6.04 3.83 8.81
CA ASN A 46 -5.97 4.94 9.75
C ASN A 46 -6.83 6.15 9.36
N TRP A 47 -6.97 6.47 8.06
CA TRP A 47 -7.64 7.69 7.59
C TRP A 47 -8.97 7.49 6.86
N MET A 48 -9.21 6.32 6.26
CA MET A 48 -10.41 6.08 5.44
C MET A 48 -11.42 5.12 6.10
N ARG A 49 -10.93 4.13 6.86
CA ARG A 49 -11.78 3.10 7.45
C ARG A 49 -12.35 3.54 8.79
N LEU A 50 -13.68 3.53 8.91
CA LEU A 50 -14.34 3.71 10.20
C LEU A 50 -14.05 2.53 11.13
N HIS A 51 -13.56 2.80 12.33
CA HIS A 51 -13.25 1.75 13.29
C HIS A 51 -14.51 1.37 14.08
N LYS A 52 -14.90 0.09 14.04
CA LYS A 52 -16.17 -0.39 14.61
C LYS A 52 -16.36 -0.04 16.10
N SER A 53 -15.30 -0.04 16.90
CA SER A 53 -15.41 0.29 18.33
C SER A 53 -15.35 1.78 18.62
N LEU A 54 -14.59 2.55 17.81
CA LEU A 54 -14.39 3.99 18.05
C LEU A 54 -15.49 4.82 17.38
N GLN A 55 -16.17 4.26 16.37
CA GLN A 55 -17.14 4.96 15.52
C GLN A 55 -16.56 6.18 14.78
N VAL A 56 -15.24 6.40 14.87
CA VAL A 56 -14.44 7.37 14.13
C VAL A 56 -13.20 6.68 13.55
N THR A 57 -12.43 7.38 12.72
CA THR A 57 -11.16 6.83 12.23
C THR A 57 -10.06 6.94 13.29
N PRO A 58 -9.06 6.04 13.28
CA PRO A 58 -7.93 6.15 14.21
C PRO A 58 -7.18 7.49 14.14
N ALA A 59 -7.06 8.08 12.94
CA ALA A 59 -6.42 9.39 12.78
C ALA A 59 -7.24 10.54 13.40
N MET A 60 -8.57 10.43 13.39
CA MET A 60 -9.45 11.41 14.05
C MET A 60 -9.38 11.29 15.57
N GLU A 61 -9.39 10.07 16.11
CA GLU A 61 -9.23 9.85 17.55
C GLU A 61 -7.87 10.34 18.06
N ALA A 62 -6.83 10.22 17.23
CA ALA A 62 -5.50 10.75 17.53
C ALA A 62 -5.38 12.29 17.36
N GLY A 63 -6.45 12.98 16.92
CA GLY A 63 -6.45 14.43 16.71
C GLY A 63 -5.60 14.90 15.53
N LEU A 64 -5.31 14.02 14.56
CA LEU A 64 -4.50 14.36 13.38
C LEU A 64 -5.33 15.02 12.26
N THR A 65 -6.63 14.75 12.22
CA THR A 65 -7.56 15.29 11.23
C THR A 65 -8.98 15.29 11.79
N ASP A 66 -9.79 16.27 11.40
CA ASP A 66 -11.22 16.31 11.73
C ASP A 66 -12.10 15.76 10.61
N LYS A 67 -11.50 15.46 9.45
CA LYS A 67 -12.21 15.03 8.24
C LYS A 67 -11.85 13.60 7.87
N LEU A 68 -12.85 12.86 7.41
CA LEU A 68 -12.69 11.55 6.80
C LEU A 68 -12.01 11.72 5.43
N MET A 69 -10.92 10.99 5.21
CA MET A 69 -10.23 11.00 3.93
C MET A 69 -11.00 10.15 2.91
N THR A 70 -11.16 10.66 1.69
CA THR A 70 -11.71 9.92 0.57
C THR A 70 -10.61 9.33 -0.31
N PHE A 71 -10.97 8.42 -1.22
CA PHE A 71 -10.01 7.91 -2.21
C PHE A 71 -9.53 9.01 -3.16
N GLU A 72 -10.33 10.04 -3.44
CA GLU A 72 -9.95 11.17 -4.29
C GLU A 72 -8.80 11.97 -3.65
N ASP A 73 -8.89 12.25 -2.35
CA ASP A 73 -7.84 12.95 -1.60
C ASP A 73 -6.52 12.18 -1.65
N LEU A 74 -6.60 10.85 -1.54
CA LEU A 74 -5.43 9.98 -1.63
C LEU A 74 -4.79 10.03 -3.03
N LEU A 75 -5.60 10.03 -4.10
CA LEU A 75 -5.09 10.13 -5.47
C LEU A 75 -4.40 11.47 -5.70
N VAL A 76 -4.99 12.57 -5.25
CA VAL A 76 -4.37 13.91 -5.33
C VAL A 76 -3.02 13.94 -4.60
N LEU A 77 -2.93 13.34 -3.41
CA LEU A 77 -1.67 13.22 -2.67
C LEU A 77 -0.63 12.37 -3.42
N MET A 78 -1.06 11.28 -4.04
CA MET A 78 -0.18 10.41 -4.83
C MET A 78 0.35 11.13 -6.07
N ASP A 79 -0.50 11.84 -6.81
CA ASP A 79 -0.14 12.59 -8.01
C ASP A 79 0.79 13.77 -7.69
N ALA A 80 0.60 14.43 -6.54
CA ALA A 80 1.48 15.50 -6.09
C ALA A 80 2.92 15.02 -5.81
N VAL A 81 3.08 13.76 -5.37
CA VAL A 81 4.37 13.14 -5.06
C VAL A 81 4.94 12.38 -6.27
N ALA A 82 4.11 12.03 -7.25
CA ALA A 82 4.52 11.22 -8.39
C ALA A 82 5.68 11.90 -9.15
N PRO A 83 6.77 11.18 -9.45
CA PRO A 83 7.84 11.71 -10.28
C PRO A 83 7.27 12.00 -11.68
N LYS A 84 7.61 13.16 -12.24
CA LYS A 84 7.20 13.52 -13.61
C LYS A 84 7.58 12.37 -14.55
N THR A 85 6.61 11.86 -15.29
CA THR A 85 6.78 10.68 -16.14
C THR A 85 7.93 10.91 -17.12
N GLY A 86 9.02 10.15 -16.96
CA GLY A 86 10.08 10.12 -17.95
C GLY A 86 9.57 9.53 -19.26
N ARG A 87 10.15 9.95 -20.40
CA ARG A 87 9.83 9.41 -21.73
C ARG A 87 9.84 7.87 -21.67
N PRO A 88 8.86 7.17 -22.29
CA PRO A 88 8.82 5.71 -22.26
C PRO A 88 10.14 5.14 -22.79
N ARG A 89 10.70 4.15 -22.07
CA ARG A 89 11.92 3.46 -22.52
C ARG A 89 11.64 2.79 -23.85
N LYS A 90 12.41 3.13 -24.88
CA LYS A 90 12.37 2.46 -26.19
C LYS A 90 12.91 1.04 -25.99
N ASN A 91 12.09 0.01 -26.17
CA ASN A 91 12.53 -1.39 -26.07
C ASN A 91 13.68 -1.63 -27.05
N GLN A 92 14.89 -1.90 -26.56
CA GLN A 92 16.09 -2.16 -27.39
C GLN A 92 16.45 -3.65 -27.51
N GLU A 93 15.70 -4.58 -26.93
CA GLU A 93 16.07 -6.00 -26.88
C GLU A 93 15.05 -6.91 -27.57
N ILE A 94 14.95 -6.77 -28.90
CA ILE A 94 14.46 -7.83 -29.81
C ILE A 94 15.32 -7.75 -31.08
N LYS A 95 16.64 -7.95 -30.96
CA LYS A 95 17.53 -8.09 -32.12
C LYS A 95 18.61 -9.17 -31.95
N SER A 96 18.93 -9.61 -30.72
CA SER A 96 19.98 -10.59 -30.46
C SER A 96 19.54 -12.06 -30.54
N ALA A 97 18.27 -12.36 -30.86
CA ALA A 97 17.76 -13.74 -30.95
C ALA A 97 17.59 -14.25 -32.39
N SER A 98 17.85 -13.44 -33.43
CA SER A 98 17.73 -13.85 -34.84
C SER A 98 19.07 -13.97 -35.59
N GLU A 99 20.21 -13.81 -34.90
CA GLU A 99 21.54 -13.83 -35.54
C GLU A 99 22.33 -15.13 -35.32
N ASN A 100 21.77 -16.10 -34.59
CA ASN A 100 22.36 -17.45 -34.50
C ASN A 100 21.45 -18.45 -35.22
N THR A 101 21.34 -18.28 -36.54
CA THR A 101 21.16 -19.39 -37.50
C THR A 101 22.54 -19.75 -38.02
#